data_AF-A0A150TYN7-F1
#
_entry.id   AF-A0A150TYN7-F1
#
_cell.length_a   1.000
_cell.length_b   1.000
_cell.length_c   1.000
_cell.angle_alpha   90.00
_cell.angle_beta   90.00
_cell.angle_gamma   90.00
#
_symmetry.space_group_name_H-M   'P 1'
#
loop_
_entity.id
_entity.type
_entity.pdbx_description
1 polymer ?
#
loop_
_entity_poly.entity_id
_entity_poly.type
_entity_poly.pdbx_seq_one_letter_code
_entity_poly.pdbx_strand_id
1 'polypeptide(L)'
;MPKRVWYGWQHLLVLGGTAILAPIAIATENEVLAWWSFSTVALGGPVTHWANGNLGKGFASLGLNAGCTLGGGMVGLLAGKAVDSRGWEEVAGIMLGSSAGLITANIIDIAVLEREERSTADSYEYIRLRSPRLRVAPHVALAPDRATLGLGGAF
;
A
#
# COMPACT_ATOMS: atom_id res chain seq x y z
N MET A 1 -26.79 -6.98 11.73
CA MET A 1 -25.49 -7.58 12.07
C MET A 1 -24.40 -6.79 11.35
N PRO A 2 -23.28 -6.46 11.99
CA PRO A 2 -22.19 -5.76 11.32
C PRO A 2 -21.63 -6.62 10.17
N LYS A 3 -21.39 -6.00 9.02
CA LYS A 3 -20.81 -6.65 7.83
C LYS A 3 -19.32 -6.40 7.82
N ARG A 4 -18.52 -7.46 7.63
CA ARG A 4 -17.08 -7.32 7.40
C ARG A 4 -16.81 -6.81 5.99
N VAL A 5 -16.18 -5.66 5.88
CA VAL A 5 -15.77 -5.01 4.63
C VAL A 5 -14.26 -5.03 4.56
N TRP A 6 -13.72 -5.54 3.45
CA TRP A 6 -12.28 -5.54 3.19
C TRP A 6 -11.89 -4.24 2.50
N TYR A 7 -10.90 -3.54 3.07
CA TYR A 7 -10.38 -2.28 2.53
C TYR A 7 -8.94 -2.39 2.03
N GLY A 8 -8.38 -3.61 1.98
CA GLY A 8 -6.97 -3.79 1.66
C GLY A 8 -6.55 -3.51 0.23
N TRP A 9 -7.51 -3.30 -0.67
CA TRP A 9 -7.22 -2.72 -1.98
C TRP A 9 -6.56 -1.34 -1.89
N GLN A 10 -6.81 -0.56 -0.82
CA GLN A 10 -6.17 0.76 -0.62
C GLN A 10 -4.67 0.61 -0.40
N HIS A 11 -4.28 -0.34 0.45
CA HIS A 11 -2.89 -0.65 0.71
C HIS A 11 -2.22 -1.29 -0.52
N LEU A 12 -2.92 -2.14 -1.27
CA LEU A 12 -2.42 -2.64 -2.54
C LEU A 12 -2.10 -1.53 -3.56
N LEU A 13 -2.87 -0.43 -3.58
CA LEU A 13 -2.53 0.73 -4.43
C LEU A 13 -1.24 1.40 -3.97
N VAL A 14 -1.02 1.53 -2.66
CA VAL A 14 0.23 2.07 -2.11
C VAL A 14 1.43 1.18 -2.45
N LEU A 15 1.27 -0.15 -2.31
CA LEU A 15 2.31 -1.11 -2.70
C LEU A 15 2.55 -1.11 -4.21
N GLY A 16 1.49 -1.03 -5.02
CA GLY A 16 1.59 -0.94 -6.47
C GLY A 16 2.35 0.32 -6.91
N GLY A 17 2.07 1.47 -6.30
CA GLY A 17 2.82 2.70 -6.52
C GLY A 17 4.29 2.54 -6.13
N THR A 18 4.56 1.88 -5.02
CA THR A 18 5.94 1.62 -4.58
C THR A 18 6.70 0.67 -5.50
N ALA A 19 6.03 -0.38 -6.01
CA ALA A 19 6.61 -1.32 -6.96
C ALA A 19 7.03 -0.64 -8.28
N ILE A 20 6.43 0.50 -8.62
CA ILE A 20 6.83 1.35 -9.74
C ILE A 20 7.98 2.28 -9.35
N LEU A 21 7.91 2.91 -8.16
CA LEU A 21 8.91 3.88 -7.71
C LEU A 21 10.28 3.24 -7.42
N ALA A 22 10.31 2.03 -6.85
CA ALA A 22 11.57 1.40 -6.45
C ALA A 22 12.51 1.10 -7.64
N PRO A 23 12.06 0.51 -8.77
CA PRO A 23 12.89 0.36 -9.97
C PRO A 23 13.38 1.69 -10.54
N ILE A 24 12.55 2.75 -10.50
CA ILE A 24 12.94 4.09 -10.98
C ILE A 24 14.05 4.64 -10.09
N ALA A 25 13.91 4.52 -8.76
CA ALA A 25 14.94 4.95 -7.81
C ALA A 25 16.28 4.27 -8.08
N ILE A 26 16.27 2.96 -8.34
CA ILE A 26 17.47 2.19 -8.68
C ILE A 26 18.06 2.65 -10.02
N ALA A 27 17.23 2.75 -11.07
CA ALA A 27 17.67 3.10 -12.41
C ALA A 27 18.22 4.54 -12.52
N THR A 28 17.78 5.43 -11.64
CA THR A 28 18.20 6.84 -11.61
C THR A 28 19.21 7.16 -10.51
N GLU A 29 19.60 6.15 -9.70
CA GLU A 29 20.43 6.31 -8.51
C GLU A 29 19.94 7.44 -7.58
N ASN A 30 18.62 7.62 -7.51
CA ASN A 30 18.00 8.74 -6.80
C ASN A 30 17.66 8.35 -5.36
N GLU A 31 18.47 8.82 -4.42
CA GLU A 31 18.31 8.54 -2.99
C GLU A 31 16.95 9.00 -2.44
N VAL A 32 16.44 10.15 -2.90
CA VAL A 32 15.14 10.66 -2.45
C VAL A 32 14.02 9.70 -2.87
N LEU A 33 14.04 9.22 -4.11
CA LEU A 33 13.07 8.21 -4.57
C LEU A 33 13.24 6.86 -3.86
N ALA A 34 14.46 6.48 -3.50
CA ALA A 34 14.73 5.27 -2.75
C ALA A 34 14.12 5.36 -1.34
N TRP A 35 14.32 6.48 -0.65
CA TRP A 35 13.72 6.76 0.66
C TRP A 35 12.21 6.81 0.60
N TRP A 36 11.64 7.45 -0.42
CA TRP A 36 10.19 7.47 -0.63
C TRP A 36 9.65 6.05 -0.83
N SER A 37 10.29 5.26 -1.70
CA SER A 37 9.88 3.88 -1.96
C SER A 37 9.94 3.02 -0.69
N PHE A 38 11.03 3.11 0.06
CA PHE A 38 11.13 2.37 1.32
C PHE A 38 10.06 2.79 2.32
N SER A 39 9.85 4.11 2.47
CA SER A 39 8.87 4.65 3.41
C SER A 39 7.44 4.27 3.06
N THR A 40 7.09 4.24 1.77
CA THR A 40 5.73 3.89 1.33
C THR A 40 5.42 2.40 1.53
N VAL A 41 6.40 1.50 1.35
CA VAL A 41 6.22 0.08 1.71
C VAL A 41 6.20 -0.12 3.23
N ALA A 42 7.02 0.59 3.98
CA ALA A 42 7.10 0.43 5.44
C ALA A 42 5.89 1.01 6.19
N LEU A 43 5.30 2.08 5.66
CA LEU A 43 4.21 2.82 6.31
C LEU A 43 2.87 2.71 5.59
N GLY A 44 2.80 2.06 4.43
CA GLY A 44 1.57 1.92 3.66
C GLY A 44 0.42 1.33 4.46
N GLY A 45 0.66 0.20 5.13
CA GLY A 45 -0.31 -0.45 6.02
C GLY A 45 -0.73 0.41 7.22
N PRO A 46 0.22 0.88 8.05
CA PRO A 46 -0.08 1.75 9.19
C PRO A 46 -0.90 2.99 8.81
N VAL A 47 -0.51 3.68 7.74
CA VAL A 47 -1.22 4.87 7.24
C VAL A 47 -2.60 4.49 6.74
N THR A 48 -2.76 3.37 6.04
CA THR A 48 -4.07 2.89 5.57
C THR A 48 -5.00 2.61 6.74
N HIS A 49 -4.52 1.93 7.78
CA HIS A 49 -5.31 1.70 9.00
C HIS A 49 -5.72 2.99 9.69
N TRP A 50 -4.79 3.94 9.87
CA TRP A 50 -5.07 5.22 10.50
C TRP A 50 -6.05 6.06 9.70
N ALA A 51 -5.94 6.07 8.37
CA ALA A 51 -6.87 6.74 7.47
C ALA A 51 -8.30 6.17 7.56
N ASN A 52 -8.44 4.90 7.93
CA ASN A 52 -9.73 4.25 8.19
C ASN A 52 -10.11 4.26 9.68
N GLY A 53 -9.50 5.10 10.52
CA GLY A 53 -9.84 5.23 11.94
C GLY A 53 -9.40 4.05 12.83
N ASN A 54 -8.64 3.10 12.31
CA ASN A 54 -8.20 1.90 13.01
C ASN A 54 -6.81 2.09 13.67
N LEU A 55 -6.69 2.97 14.66
CA LEU A 55 -5.41 3.29 15.32
C LEU A 55 -4.64 2.07 15.84
N GLY A 56 -5.33 1.18 16.56
CA GLY A 56 -4.71 -0.03 17.12
C GLY A 56 -4.16 -0.98 16.06
N LYS A 57 -4.88 -1.14 14.94
CA LYS A 57 -4.40 -1.96 13.81
C LYS A 57 -3.20 -1.32 13.11
N GLY A 58 -3.17 0.01 13.01
CA GLY A 58 -2.02 0.69 12.43
C GLY A 58 -0.74 0.50 13.24
N PHE A 59 -0.81 0.52 14.57
CA PHE A 59 0.36 0.15 15.40
C PHE A 59 0.71 -1.34 15.35
N ALA A 60 -0.29 -2.22 15.26
CA ALA A 60 -0.05 -3.65 15.08
C ALA A 60 0.66 -3.93 13.74
N SER A 61 0.22 -3.30 12.65
CA SER A 61 0.85 -3.34 11.33
C SER A 61 2.27 -2.76 11.37
N LEU A 62 2.48 -1.64 12.07
CA LEU A 62 3.82 -1.06 12.24
C LEU A 62 4.77 -2.01 12.97
N GLY A 63 4.29 -2.64 14.06
CA GLY A 63 5.03 -3.63 14.82
C GLY A 63 5.33 -4.88 13.98
N LEU A 64 4.39 -5.33 13.15
CA LEU A 64 4.57 -6.44 12.21
C LEU A 64 5.64 -6.10 11.16
N ASN A 65 5.58 -4.91 10.55
CA ASN A 65 6.57 -4.45 9.60
C ASN A 65 7.96 -4.40 10.24
N ALA A 66 8.11 -3.75 11.39
CA ALA A 66 9.39 -3.69 12.10
C ALA A 66 9.91 -5.07 12.48
N GLY A 67 9.05 -5.91 13.08
CA GLY A 67 9.39 -7.24 13.54
C GLY A 67 9.82 -8.18 12.42
N CYS A 68 9.04 -8.26 11.34
CA CYS A 68 9.38 -9.10 10.19
C CYS A 68 10.58 -8.56 9.40
N THR A 69 10.76 -7.24 9.30
CA THR A 69 11.95 -6.66 8.66
C THR A 69 13.20 -7.03 9.44
N LEU A 70 13.23 -6.83 10.76
CA LEU A 70 14.36 -7.19 11.59
C LEU A 70 14.60 -8.70 11.61
N GLY A 71 13.55 -9.50 11.78
CA GLY A 71 13.63 -10.96 11.78
C GLY A 71 14.11 -11.51 10.43
N GLY A 72 13.59 -10.99 9.33
CA GLY A 72 14.04 -11.32 7.98
C GLY A 72 15.49 -10.93 7.74
N GLY A 73 15.91 -9.75 8.20
CA GLY A 73 17.30 -9.31 8.14
C GLY A 73 18.24 -10.22 8.92
N MET A 74 17.83 -10.70 10.11
CA MET A 74 18.60 -11.67 10.89
C MET A 74 18.73 -13.01 10.16
N VAL A 75 17.65 -13.53 9.58
CA VAL A 75 17.69 -14.76 8.76
C VAL A 75 18.62 -14.57 7.57
N GLY A 76 18.53 -13.42 6.89
CA GLY A 76 19.38 -13.06 5.76
C GLY A 76 20.86 -12.95 6.13
N LEU A 77 21.18 -12.36 7.28
CA LEU A 77 22.54 -12.32 7.82
C LEU A 77 23.10 -13.73 8.05
N LEU A 78 22.33 -14.60 8.70
CA LEU A 78 22.73 -15.98 8.96
C LEU A 78 22.95 -16.75 7.65
N ALA A 79 22.08 -16.54 6.66
CA ALA A 79 22.23 -17.13 5.34
C ALA A 79 23.50 -16.61 4.62
N GLY A 80 23.77 -15.31 4.70
CA GLY A 80 24.97 -14.70 4.12
C GLY A 80 26.27 -15.25 4.73
N LYS A 81 26.29 -15.49 6.05
CA LYS A 81 27.42 -16.09 6.76
C LYS A 81 27.64 -17.58 6.46
N ALA A 82 26.60 -18.29 6.04
CA ALA A 82 26.68 -19.71 5.74
C ALA A 82 27.37 -19.99 4.40
N VAL A 83 27.42 -19.00 3.51
CA VAL A 83 28.21 -19.03 2.27
C VAL A 83 29.54 -18.36 2.60
N ASP A 84 30.67 -19.02 2.33
CA ASP A 84 32.04 -18.54 2.64
C ASP A 84 32.25 -17.08 2.20
N SER A 85 31.92 -16.14 3.09
CA SER A 85 31.54 -14.76 2.74
C SER A 85 32.78 -13.93 2.49
N ARG A 86 32.97 -13.45 1.26
CA ARG A 86 34.17 -12.73 0.82
C ARG A 86 34.00 -11.21 0.75
N GLY A 87 32.87 -10.68 1.19
CA GLY A 87 32.75 -9.25 1.50
C GLY A 87 31.32 -8.74 1.62
N TRP A 88 30.53 -8.82 0.54
CA TRP A 88 29.23 -8.12 0.44
C TRP A 88 28.03 -9.04 0.68
N GLU A 89 28.25 -10.35 0.81
CA GLU A 89 27.20 -11.35 0.93
C GLU A 89 26.41 -11.23 2.23
N GLU A 90 27.06 -10.83 3.34
CA GLU A 90 26.36 -10.56 4.60
C GLU A 90 25.40 -9.37 4.47
N VAL A 91 25.88 -8.28 3.85
CA VAL A 91 25.09 -7.06 3.64
C VAL A 91 23.93 -7.33 2.67
N ALA A 92 24.19 -8.03 1.57
CA ALA A 92 23.13 -8.45 0.65
C ALA A 92 22.15 -9.40 1.30
N GLY A 93 22.62 -10.33 2.14
CA GLY A 93 21.78 -11.21 2.95
C GLY A 93 20.84 -10.40 3.83
N ILE A 94 21.35 -9.45 4.63
CA ILE A 94 20.54 -8.54 5.45
C ILE A 94 19.51 -7.80 4.59
N MET A 95 19.93 -7.21 3.46
CA MET A 95 19.05 -6.39 2.63
C MET A 95 17.93 -7.22 2.00
N LEU A 96 18.24 -8.38 1.44
CA LEU A 96 17.28 -9.29 0.84
C LEU A 96 16.34 -9.88 1.91
N GLY A 97 16.89 -10.32 3.03
CA GLY A 97 16.11 -10.86 4.14
C GLY A 97 15.17 -9.82 4.75
N SER A 98 15.65 -8.59 4.97
CA SER A 98 14.82 -7.50 5.50
C SER A 98 13.69 -7.14 4.53
N SER A 99 14.00 -7.05 3.24
CA SER A 99 13.02 -6.75 2.19
C SER A 99 11.96 -7.85 2.08
N ALA A 100 12.36 -9.12 2.09
CA ALA A 100 11.45 -10.26 2.08
C ALA A 100 10.56 -10.30 3.33
N GLY A 101 11.15 -10.01 4.50
CA GLY A 101 10.41 -9.88 5.76
C GLY A 101 9.37 -8.77 5.70
N LEU A 102 9.72 -7.60 5.17
CA LEU A 102 8.81 -6.48 5.01
C LEU A 102 7.67 -6.77 4.03
N ILE A 103 7.96 -7.42 2.89
CA ILE A 103 6.93 -7.87 1.94
C ILE A 103 5.98 -8.88 2.62
N THR A 104 6.53 -9.81 3.40
CA THR A 104 5.74 -10.80 4.15
C THR A 104 4.81 -10.13 5.16
N ALA A 105 5.29 -9.13 5.90
CA ALA A 105 4.47 -8.36 6.82
C ALA A 105 3.31 -7.67 6.11
N ASN A 106 3.57 -7.02 4.97
CA ASN A 106 2.54 -6.36 4.17
C ASN A 106 1.48 -7.36 3.64
N ILE A 107 1.89 -8.57 3.23
CA ILE A 107 0.95 -9.63 2.82
C ILE A 107 0.04 -10.04 3.98
N ILE A 108 0.61 -10.28 5.15
CA ILE A 108 -0.15 -10.66 6.36
C ILE A 108 -1.12 -9.54 6.74
N ASP A 109 -0.66 -8.29 6.73
CA ASP A 109 -1.45 -7.12 7.05
C ASP A 109 -2.70 -7.02 6.17
N ILE A 110 -2.50 -7.08 4.85
CA ILE A 110 -3.56 -7.00 3.84
C ILE A 110 -4.57 -8.15 3.97
N ALA A 111 -4.07 -9.36 4.23
CA ALA A 111 -4.91 -10.54 4.32
C ALA A 111 -5.74 -10.59 5.61
N VAL A 112 -5.14 -10.17 6.73
CA VAL A 112 -5.64 -10.44 8.09
C VAL A 112 -6.23 -9.18 8.75
N LEU A 113 -5.51 -8.05 8.73
CA LEU A 113 -5.85 -6.88 9.53
C LEU A 113 -6.78 -5.90 8.79
N GLU A 114 -6.73 -5.86 7.45
CA GLU A 114 -7.48 -4.90 6.62
C GLU A 114 -8.95 -5.26 6.39
N ARG A 115 -9.62 -5.66 7.48
CA ARG A 115 -11.06 -5.90 7.54
C ARG A 115 -11.67 -5.02 8.61
N GLU A 116 -12.72 -4.30 8.25
CA GLU A 116 -13.51 -3.46 9.15
C GLU A 116 -14.89 -4.08 9.35
N GLU A 117 -15.42 -3.96 10.57
CA GLU A 117 -16.83 -4.27 10.83
C GLU A 117 -17.63 -2.98 10.64
N ARG A 118 -18.50 -2.94 9.62
CA ARG A 118 -19.43 -1.82 9.41
C ARG A 118 -20.83 -2.21 9.84
N SER A 119 -21.45 -1.36 10.64
CA SER A 119 -22.89 -1.44 10.84
C SER A 119 -23.62 -1.10 9.53
N THR A 120 -24.79 -1.71 9.33
CA THR A 120 -25.68 -1.32 8.22
C THR A 120 -26.08 0.14 8.33
N ALA A 121 -26.24 0.67 9.55
CA ALA A 121 -26.56 2.09 9.77
C ALA A 121 -25.45 3.03 9.24
N ASP A 122 -24.19 2.75 9.60
CA ASP A 122 -23.03 3.54 9.15
C ASP A 122 -22.85 3.52 7.63
N SER A 123 -23.25 2.41 6.99
CA SER A 123 -23.18 2.27 5.53
C SER A 123 -24.13 3.24 4.81
N TYR A 124 -25.34 3.46 5.35
CA TYR A 124 -26.31 4.41 4.78
C TYR A 124 -25.93 5.86 5.06
N GLU A 125 -25.37 6.13 6.23
CA GLU A 125 -24.90 7.47 6.60
C GLU A 125 -23.67 7.88 5.79
N TYR A 126 -22.71 6.96 5.57
CA TYR A 126 -21.56 7.17 4.69
C TYR A 126 -21.98 7.49 3.24
N ILE A 127 -22.96 6.75 2.69
CA ILE A 127 -23.50 7.02 1.35
C ILE A 127 -24.19 8.39 1.32
N ARG A 128 -24.97 8.75 2.35
CA ARG A 128 -25.67 10.05 2.41
C ARG A 128 -24.72 11.25 2.56
N LEU A 129 -23.68 11.12 3.37
CA LEU A 129 -22.71 12.19 3.64
C LEU A 129 -21.73 12.39 2.48
N ARG A 130 -21.38 11.31 1.76
CA ARG A 130 -20.37 11.31 0.70
C ARG A 130 -20.95 11.19 -0.72
N SER A 131 -22.26 11.28 -0.88
CA SER A 131 -22.89 11.57 -2.17
C SER A 131 -23.02 13.08 -2.33
N PRO A 132 -21.98 13.82 -2.79
CA PRO A 132 -22.27 15.09 -3.42
C PRO A 132 -23.19 14.75 -4.61
N ARG A 133 -24.28 15.48 -4.78
CA ARG A 133 -25.17 15.34 -5.96
C ARG A 133 -24.49 15.75 -7.27
N LEU A 134 -23.16 15.85 -7.28
CA LEU A 134 -22.35 16.18 -8.43
C LEU A 134 -22.08 14.91 -9.24
N ARG A 135 -22.90 14.70 -10.27
CA ARG A 135 -22.78 13.56 -11.18
C ARG A 135 -22.19 14.04 -12.50
N VAL A 136 -20.87 14.11 -12.60
CA VAL A 136 -20.17 14.45 -13.85
C VAL A 136 -19.96 13.19 -14.68
N ALA A 137 -20.39 13.21 -15.94
CA ALA A 137 -20.18 12.17 -16.91
C ALA A 137 -19.45 12.75 -18.14
N PRO A 138 -18.43 12.06 -18.68
CA PRO A 138 -17.84 12.45 -19.95
C PRO A 138 -18.87 12.31 -21.06
N HIS A 139 -18.96 13.33 -21.90
CA HIS A 139 -19.82 13.32 -23.08
C HIS A 139 -18.95 13.42 -24.33
N VAL A 140 -19.08 12.44 -25.20
CA VAL A 140 -18.44 12.43 -26.52
C VAL A 140 -19.55 12.34 -27.55
N ALA A 141 -19.60 13.29 -28.48
CA ALA A 141 -20.50 13.24 -29.62
C ALA A 141 -19.71 13.40 -30.92
N LEU A 142 -20.08 12.59 -31.91
CA LEU A 142 -19.49 12.59 -33.24
C LEU A 142 -20.59 12.95 -34.24
N ALA A 143 -20.32 13.96 -35.07
CA ALA A 143 -21.11 14.32 -36.22
C ALA A 143 -20.21 14.32 -37.48
N PRO A 144 -20.79 14.25 -38.70
CA PRO A 144 -20.02 14.10 -39.94
C PRO A 144 -18.94 15.19 -40.18
N ASP A 145 -19.11 16.36 -39.58
CA ASP A 145 -18.25 17.54 -39.72
C ASP A 145 -17.63 18.01 -38.38
N ARG A 146 -17.92 17.35 -37.25
CA ARG A 146 -17.44 17.77 -35.93
C ARG A 146 -17.34 16.64 -34.91
N ALA A 147 -16.33 16.72 -34.05
CA ALA A 147 -16.24 15.93 -32.83
C ALA A 147 -16.30 16.87 -31.63
N THR A 148 -17.15 16.57 -30.66
CA THR A 148 -17.21 17.30 -29.38
C THR A 148 -16.85 16.37 -28.24
N LEU A 149 -15.99 16.87 -27.35
CA LEU A 149 -15.62 16.23 -26.11
C LEU A 149 -15.90 17.21 -24.98
N GLY A 150 -16.70 16.79 -24.00
CA GLY A 150 -17.13 17.66 -22.92
C GLY A 150 -17.46 16.88 -21.65
N LEU A 151 -17.81 17.63 -20.62
CA LEU A 151 -18.29 17.10 -19.34
C LEU A 151 -19.73 17.57 -19.14
N GLY A 152 -20.65 16.65 -18.88
CA GLY A 152 -22.05 16.94 -18.57
C GLY A 152 -22.42 16.36 -17.22
N GLY A 153 -23.35 16.98 -16.49
CA GLY A 153 -23.73 16.45 -15.19
C GLY A 153 -24.86 17.20 -14.50
N ALA A 154 -25.43 16.57 -13.48
CA ALA A 154 -26.26 17.26 -12.50
C ALA A 154 -25.35 17.79 -11.39
N PHE A 155 -25.52 19.06 -11.05
CA PHE A 155 -24.83 19.77 -9.97
C PHE A 155 -25.85 20.36 -9.01
#